data_AF-A0A7G2S221-F1
#
_entry.id   AF-A0A7G2S221-F1
#
_cell.length_a   1.000
_cell.length_b   1.000
_cell.length_c   1.000
_cell.angle_alpha   90.00
_cell.angle_beta   90.00
_cell.angle_gamma   90.00
#
_symmetry.space_group_name_H-M   'P 1'
#
loop_
_entity.id
_entity.type
_entity.pdbx_description
1 polymer ?
#
loop_
_entity_poly.entity_id
_entity_poly.type
_entity_poly.pdbx_seq_one_letter_code
_entity_poly.pdbx_strand_id
1 'polypeptide(L)'
;METITLENSKYEFVKVGRFVKSKAPLKVRFEGKDDEVTMELELCHEDIKKVGECVYLVTVDGVPVYVGEYSRTLESRWLRSGNYIWHNKDLLIVEEVKSGKRVDFYLAKNVYVMINEREVNISKSIEHDILQVEDLPWNKRNAKVDVSGVRRVSDFDFLIGA
;
A
#
# COMPACT_ATOMS: atom_id res chain seq x y z
N MET A 1 -3.60 -19.43 2.50
CA MET A 1 -3.47 -18.02 2.05
C MET A 1 -2.55 -18.02 0.85
N GLU A 2 -2.83 -17.18 -0.14
CA GLU A 2 -1.98 -17.03 -1.34
C GLU A 2 -0.63 -16.40 -0.94
N THR A 3 0.46 -16.86 -1.56
CA THR A 3 1.82 -16.38 -1.27
C THR A 3 2.53 -16.02 -2.56
N ILE A 4 3.43 -15.03 -2.48
CA ILE A 4 4.32 -14.64 -3.58
C ILE A 4 5.75 -14.56 -3.07
N THR A 5 6.69 -15.04 -3.89
CA THR A 5 8.13 -14.89 -3.66
C THR A 5 8.67 -13.97 -4.73
N LEU A 6 9.33 -12.88 -4.33
CA LEU A 6 9.93 -11.95 -5.28
C LEU A 6 11.10 -12.61 -6.02
N GLU A 7 11.25 -12.28 -7.30
CA GLU A 7 12.16 -13.00 -8.20
C GLU A 7 13.63 -12.80 -7.83
N ASN A 8 14.07 -11.57 -7.56
CA ASN A 8 15.48 -11.25 -7.36
C ASN A 8 15.87 -11.29 -5.88
N SER A 9 15.06 -10.66 -5.03
CA SER A 9 15.29 -10.54 -3.58
C SER A 9 14.92 -11.80 -2.78
N LYS A 10 14.11 -12.70 -3.36
CA LYS A 10 13.66 -13.98 -2.76
C LYS A 10 12.83 -13.85 -1.46
N TYR A 11 12.42 -12.65 -1.07
CA TYR A 11 11.52 -12.48 0.07
C TYR A 11 10.13 -13.05 -0.22
N GLU A 12 9.56 -13.72 0.78
CA GLU A 12 8.22 -14.30 0.73
C GLU A 12 7.18 -13.38 1.38
N PHE A 13 6.06 -13.24 0.70
CA PHE A 13 4.93 -12.43 1.13
C PHE A 13 3.65 -13.27 1.13
N VAL A 14 2.77 -13.00 2.09
CA VAL A 14 1.46 -13.64 2.23
C VAL A 14 0.38 -12.62 1.93
N LYS A 15 -0.58 -12.98 1.08
CA LYS A 15 -1.72 -12.12 0.77
C LYS A 15 -2.60 -11.98 1.98
N VAL A 16 -2.87 -10.74 2.36
CA VAL A 16 -3.69 -10.41 3.53
C VAL A 16 -4.93 -9.59 3.19
N GLY A 17 -5.01 -9.05 1.97
CA GLY A 17 -6.17 -8.30 1.55
C GLY A 17 -6.18 -7.95 0.07
N ARG A 18 -7.24 -7.25 -0.33
CA ARG A 18 -7.45 -6.73 -1.69
C ARG A 18 -8.03 -5.33 -1.62
N PHE A 19 -7.60 -4.46 -2.51
CA PHE A 19 -8.22 -3.14 -2.67
C PHE A 19 -9.49 -3.26 -3.50
N VAL A 20 -10.59 -2.70 -2.98
CA VAL A 20 -11.92 -2.75 -3.60
C VAL A 20 -12.58 -1.38 -3.56
N LYS A 21 -13.44 -1.11 -4.54
CA LYS A 21 -14.31 0.06 -4.49
C LYS A 21 -15.32 -0.12 -3.36
N SER A 22 -15.41 0.86 -2.46
CA SER A 22 -16.40 0.84 -1.39
C SER A 22 -17.82 0.94 -1.95
N LYS A 23 -18.77 0.30 -1.26
CA LYS A 23 -20.20 0.44 -1.53
C LYS A 23 -20.73 1.82 -1.11
N ALA A 24 -20.10 2.47 -0.14
CA ALA A 24 -20.49 3.77 0.39
C ALA A 24 -19.24 4.66 0.54
N PRO A 25 -19.15 5.82 -0.12
CA PRO A 25 -18.00 6.71 0.07
C PRO A 25 -17.91 7.19 1.52
N LEU A 26 -16.68 7.24 2.07
CA LEU A 26 -16.42 7.91 3.33
C LEU A 26 -16.15 9.39 3.07
N LYS A 27 -17.05 10.25 3.54
CA LYS A 27 -16.82 11.70 3.53
C LYS A 27 -15.81 12.06 4.60
N VAL A 28 -14.75 12.76 4.22
CA VAL A 28 -13.70 13.22 5.11
C VAL A 28 -13.47 14.72 4.92
N ARG A 29 -13.05 15.39 5.99
CA ARG A 29 -12.59 16.79 5.89
C ARG A 29 -11.08 16.83 6.10
N PHE A 30 -10.36 17.37 5.13
CA PHE A 30 -8.90 17.49 5.15
C PHE A 30 -8.51 18.93 4.80
N GLU A 31 -7.72 19.56 5.66
CA GLU A 31 -7.28 20.96 5.50
C GLU A 31 -8.43 21.93 5.20
N GLY A 32 -9.58 21.69 5.83
CA GLY A 32 -10.78 22.52 5.70
C GLY A 32 -11.64 22.23 4.46
N LYS A 33 -11.15 21.40 3.51
CA LYS A 33 -11.89 20.96 2.32
C LYS A 33 -12.58 19.62 2.55
N ASP A 34 -13.76 19.45 1.96
CA ASP A 34 -14.46 18.17 1.95
C ASP A 34 -13.91 17.28 0.81
N ASP A 35 -13.68 16.01 1.12
CA ASP A 35 -13.17 14.99 0.20
C ASP A 35 -13.90 13.67 0.41
N GLU A 36 -13.81 12.76 -0.56
CA GLU A 36 -14.46 11.45 -0.51
C GLU A 36 -13.46 10.31 -0.73
N VAL A 37 -13.35 9.42 0.26
CA VAL A 37 -12.57 8.19 0.15
C VAL A 37 -13.49 7.09 -0.37
N THR A 38 -13.16 6.55 -1.54
CA THR A 38 -14.02 5.59 -2.27
C THR A 38 -13.44 4.18 -2.35
N MET A 39 -12.25 3.97 -1.77
CA MET A 39 -11.54 2.71 -1.80
C MET A 39 -11.35 2.13 -0.40
N GLU A 40 -11.51 0.82 -0.28
CA GLU A 40 -11.29 0.06 0.93
C GLU A 40 -10.23 -1.02 0.69
N LEU A 41 -9.51 -1.38 1.75
CA LEU A 41 -8.70 -2.59 1.81
C LEU A 41 -9.51 -3.68 2.51
N GLU A 42 -10.06 -4.61 1.72
CA GLU A 42 -10.77 -5.78 2.24
C GLU A 42 -9.73 -6.79 2.75
N LEU A 43 -9.62 -6.92 4.07
CA LEU A 43 -8.68 -7.81 4.73
C LEU A 43 -9.28 -9.21 4.91
N CYS A 44 -8.45 -10.25 4.83
CA CYS A 44 -8.89 -11.61 5.12
C CYS A 44 -9.12 -11.85 6.63
N HIS A 45 -8.57 -10.99 7.49
CA HIS A 45 -8.78 -10.99 8.93
C HIS A 45 -8.57 -9.59 9.51
N GLU A 46 -9.44 -9.14 10.40
CA GLU A 46 -9.39 -7.78 10.97
C GLU A 46 -8.14 -7.54 11.84
N ASP A 47 -7.62 -8.57 12.52
CA ASP A 47 -6.41 -8.46 13.35
C ASP A 47 -5.16 -8.08 12.56
N ILE A 48 -5.16 -8.24 11.23
CA ILE A 48 -4.06 -7.80 10.37
C ILE A 48 -3.81 -6.28 10.52
N LYS A 49 -4.84 -5.49 10.82
CA LYS A 49 -4.72 -4.05 11.09
C LYS A 49 -3.73 -3.72 12.20
N LYS A 50 -3.60 -4.62 13.18
CA LYS A 50 -2.80 -4.46 14.40
C LYS A 50 -1.44 -5.12 14.31
N VAL A 51 -1.13 -5.79 13.19
CA VAL A 51 0.22 -6.33 12.95
C VAL A 51 1.21 -5.17 13.06
N GLY A 52 2.20 -5.36 13.92
CA GLY A 52 3.29 -4.41 14.17
C GLY A 52 4.22 -4.25 12.97
N GLU A 53 5.36 -3.61 13.18
CA GLU A 53 6.31 -3.25 12.12
C GLU A 53 6.54 -4.38 11.10
N CYS A 54 6.32 -4.08 9.82
CA CYS A 54 6.39 -5.07 8.75
C CYS A 54 6.66 -4.42 7.38
N VAL A 55 7.04 -5.26 6.42
CA VAL A 55 7.14 -4.91 4.99
C VAL A 55 5.88 -5.38 4.28
N TYR A 56 5.35 -4.55 3.40
CA TYR A 56 4.21 -4.88 2.57
C TYR A 56 4.55 -4.82 1.08
N LEU A 57 3.77 -5.56 0.30
CA LEU A 57 3.83 -5.59 -1.15
C LEU A 57 2.45 -5.37 -1.75
N VAL A 58 2.36 -4.55 -2.80
CA VAL A 58 1.17 -4.38 -3.63
C VAL A 58 1.43 -5.00 -4.99
N THR A 59 0.44 -5.74 -5.49
CA THR A 59 0.48 -6.32 -6.83
C THR A 59 -0.70 -5.88 -7.67
N VAL A 60 -0.53 -5.73 -8.99
CA VAL A 60 -1.59 -5.55 -9.98
C VAL A 60 -1.64 -6.79 -10.86
N ASP A 61 -2.78 -7.49 -10.89
CA ASP A 61 -2.97 -8.78 -11.57
C ASP A 61 -1.88 -9.83 -11.25
N GLY A 62 -1.36 -9.79 -10.02
CA GLY A 62 -0.29 -10.67 -9.55
C GLY A 62 1.13 -10.18 -9.85
N VAL A 63 1.30 -9.08 -10.58
CA VAL A 63 2.61 -8.46 -10.84
C VAL A 63 2.98 -7.51 -9.70
N PRO A 64 4.12 -7.68 -9.02
CA PRO A 64 4.62 -6.73 -8.03
C PRO A 64 4.77 -5.32 -8.61
N VAL A 65 4.18 -4.31 -7.95
CA VAL A 65 4.26 -2.91 -8.41
C VAL A 65 4.80 -1.96 -7.36
N TYR A 66 4.62 -2.27 -6.07
CA TYR A 66 5.01 -1.40 -4.97
C TYR A 66 5.42 -2.20 -3.73
N VAL A 67 6.53 -1.81 -3.10
CA VAL A 67 6.93 -2.26 -1.76
C VAL A 67 6.98 -1.07 -0.81
N GLY A 68 6.77 -1.33 0.47
CA GLY A 68 7.16 -0.38 1.51
C GLY A 68 7.16 -1.00 2.90
N GLU A 69 7.59 -0.24 3.90
CA GLU A 69 7.48 -0.62 5.31
C GLU A 69 6.53 0.29 6.10
N TYR A 70 6.11 -0.20 7.26
CA TYR A 70 5.58 0.65 8.32
C TYR A 70 6.15 0.28 9.67
N SER A 71 6.47 1.29 10.50
CA SER A 71 7.09 1.09 11.81
C SER A 71 6.11 1.04 12.99
N ARG A 72 4.81 1.17 12.73
CA ARG A 72 3.73 1.02 13.73
C ARG A 72 2.79 -0.09 13.32
N THR A 73 1.61 0.24 12.80
CA THR A 73 0.61 -0.74 12.38
C THR A 73 0.14 -0.47 10.96
N LEU A 74 -0.40 -1.50 10.31
CA LEU A 74 -1.06 -1.36 9.01
C LEU A 74 -2.13 -0.28 9.05
N GLU A 75 -2.96 -0.27 10.10
CA GLU A 75 -4.01 0.75 10.29
C GLU A 75 -3.44 2.16 10.23
N SER A 76 -2.38 2.44 10.99
CA SER A 76 -1.76 3.77 11.02
C SER A 76 -1.06 4.17 9.71
N ARG A 77 -0.65 3.20 8.89
CA ARG A 77 0.07 3.44 7.64
C ARG A 77 -0.86 3.64 6.46
N TRP A 78 -1.89 2.81 6.37
CA TRP A 78 -2.69 2.64 5.16
C TRP A 78 -4.14 3.10 5.31
N LEU A 79 -4.68 3.22 6.53
CA LEU A 79 -6.11 3.38 6.75
C LEU A 79 -6.44 4.74 7.38
N ARG A 80 -7.60 5.28 7.02
CA ARG A 80 -8.15 6.52 7.63
C ARG A 80 -9.16 6.23 8.73
N SER A 81 -10.12 5.36 8.42
CA SER A 81 -11.21 4.94 9.28
C SER A 81 -11.70 3.58 8.78
N GLY A 82 -11.92 2.62 9.65
CA GLY A 82 -12.30 1.26 9.23
C GLY A 82 -11.29 0.67 8.24
N ASN A 83 -11.75 0.34 7.02
CA ASN A 83 -10.93 -0.20 5.94
C ASN A 83 -10.63 0.82 4.83
N TYR A 84 -11.08 2.07 4.97
CA TYR A 84 -10.89 3.09 3.94
C TYR A 84 -9.42 3.49 3.83
N ILE A 85 -8.88 3.43 2.62
CA ILE A 85 -7.46 3.64 2.39
C ILE A 85 -7.10 5.13 2.39
N TRP A 86 -5.93 5.47 2.91
CA TRP A 86 -5.38 6.81 2.91
C TRP A 86 -3.86 6.75 2.88
N HIS A 87 -3.32 6.69 1.67
CA HIS A 87 -1.90 6.46 1.43
C HIS A 87 -1.50 7.16 0.14
N ASN A 88 -0.24 7.60 -0.01
CA ASN A 88 0.24 8.33 -1.20
C ASN A 88 0.26 7.51 -2.53
N LYS A 89 -0.38 6.33 -2.56
CA LYS A 89 -0.52 5.43 -3.72
C LYS A 89 -1.98 5.10 -4.02
N ASP A 90 -2.91 5.66 -3.26
CA ASP A 90 -4.34 5.44 -3.44
C ASP A 90 -4.84 5.86 -4.84
N LEU A 91 -4.34 6.92 -5.46
CA LEU A 91 -4.75 7.30 -6.83
C LEU A 91 -4.39 6.21 -7.86
N LEU A 92 -3.19 5.62 -7.77
CA LEU A 92 -2.78 4.50 -8.62
C LEU A 92 -3.69 3.29 -8.38
N ILE A 93 -3.99 2.98 -7.12
CA ILE A 93 -4.90 1.89 -6.75
C ILE A 93 -6.30 2.14 -7.32
N VAL A 94 -6.82 3.35 -7.22
CA VAL A 94 -8.12 3.75 -7.78
C VAL A 94 -8.15 3.54 -9.30
N GLU A 95 -7.10 3.98 -10.00
CA GLU A 95 -6.98 3.86 -11.46
C GLU A 95 -7.01 2.40 -11.91
N GLU A 96 -6.20 1.54 -11.29
CA GLU A 96 -6.14 0.12 -11.64
C GLU A 96 -7.44 -0.62 -11.33
N VAL A 97 -8.04 -0.37 -10.16
CA VAL A 97 -9.32 -1.01 -9.80
C VAL A 97 -10.45 -0.54 -10.70
N LYS A 98 -10.51 0.75 -11.07
CA LYS A 98 -11.50 1.27 -12.03
C LYS A 98 -11.32 0.67 -13.42
N SER A 99 -10.09 0.35 -13.80
CA SER A 99 -9.75 -0.34 -15.06
C SER A 99 -10.08 -1.83 -15.04
N GLY A 100 -10.69 -2.33 -13.95
CA GLY A 100 -11.11 -3.72 -13.81
C GLY A 100 -10.00 -4.68 -13.39
N LYS A 101 -8.81 -4.17 -13.06
CA LYS A 101 -7.67 -4.98 -12.65
C LYS A 101 -7.75 -5.33 -11.17
N ARG A 102 -7.11 -6.43 -10.80
CA ARG A 102 -7.03 -6.90 -9.42
C ARG A 102 -5.83 -6.28 -8.72
N VAL A 103 -6.07 -5.51 -7.65
CA VAL A 103 -4.99 -4.95 -6.82
C VAL A 103 -5.00 -5.61 -5.45
N ASP A 104 -3.97 -6.43 -5.18
CA ASP A 104 -3.87 -7.24 -3.96
C ASP A 104 -2.77 -6.70 -3.02
N PHE A 105 -2.94 -6.93 -1.72
CA PHE A 105 -2.03 -6.46 -0.66
C PHE A 105 -1.47 -7.63 0.14
N TYR A 106 -0.16 -7.60 0.38
CA TYR A 106 0.58 -8.67 1.03
C TYR A 106 1.47 -8.14 2.15
N LEU A 107 1.76 -8.98 3.13
CA LEU A 107 2.75 -8.73 4.18
C LEU A 107 3.89 -9.75 4.10
N ALA A 108 5.11 -9.32 4.40
CA ALA A 108 6.27 -10.19 4.47
C ALA A 108 6.07 -11.26 5.55
N LYS A 109 6.44 -12.51 5.24
CA LYS A 109 6.23 -13.66 6.12
C LYS A 109 7.16 -13.66 7.33
N ASN A 110 8.38 -13.14 7.17
CA ASN A 110 9.34 -13.00 8.25
C ASN A 110 10.09 -11.67 8.10
N VAL A 111 10.15 -10.89 9.17
CA VAL A 111 10.85 -9.60 9.24
C VAL A 111 11.79 -9.53 10.43
N TYR A 112 12.07 -10.66 11.08
CA TYR A 112 12.91 -10.73 12.27
C TYR A 112 14.12 -11.63 12.05
N VAL A 113 15.24 -11.23 12.63
CA VAL A 113 16.48 -12.02 12.67
C VAL A 113 17.06 -12.02 14.07
N MET A 114 17.79 -13.08 14.41
CA MET A 114 18.51 -13.17 15.68
C MET A 114 19.87 -12.47 15.58
N ILE A 115 20.08 -11.44 16.41
CA ILE A 115 21.36 -10.73 16.54
C ILE A 115 21.71 -10.70 18.03
N ASN A 116 22.85 -11.28 18.41
CA ASN A 116 23.29 -11.38 19.81
C ASN A 116 22.20 -11.91 20.74
N GLU A 117 21.58 -13.03 20.37
CA GLU A 117 20.47 -13.69 21.11
C GLU A 117 19.19 -12.86 21.29
N ARG A 118 19.06 -11.75 20.54
CA ARG A 118 17.85 -10.91 20.52
C ARG A 118 17.20 -10.96 19.15
N GLU A 119 15.88 -11.02 19.15
CA GLU A 119 15.09 -10.89 17.94
C GLU A 119 15.01 -9.40 17.54
N VAL A 120 15.44 -9.08 16.33
CA VAL A 120 15.51 -7.72 15.81
C VAL A 120 14.67 -7.63 14.54
N ASN A 121 13.73 -6.68 14.49
CA ASN A 121 12.98 -6.38 13.28
C ASN A 121 13.90 -5.71 12.25
N ILE A 122 13.89 -6.20 11.02
CA ILE A 122 14.71 -5.71 9.92
C ILE A 122 13.86 -5.26 8.72
N SER A 123 12.61 -4.87 8.94
CA SER A 123 11.67 -4.48 7.88
C SER A 123 12.25 -3.39 6.96
N LYS A 124 12.89 -2.37 7.53
CA LYS A 124 13.54 -1.29 6.75
C LYS A 124 14.68 -1.81 5.87
N SER A 125 15.48 -2.76 6.38
CA SER A 125 16.56 -3.36 5.62
C SER A 125 16.02 -4.23 4.48
N ILE A 126 14.94 -4.96 4.72
CA ILE A 126 14.25 -5.76 3.71
C ILE A 126 13.67 -4.87 2.60
N GLU A 127 12.94 -3.79 2.95
CA GLU A 127 12.45 -2.83 1.96
C GLU A 127 13.60 -2.27 1.12
N HIS A 128 14.69 -1.86 1.76
CA HIS A 128 15.84 -1.30 1.07
C HIS A 128 16.49 -2.31 0.11
N ASP A 129 16.68 -3.56 0.52
CA ASP A 129 17.21 -4.62 -0.35
C ASP A 129 16.32 -4.86 -1.57
N ILE A 130 15.00 -4.98 -1.37
CA ILE A 130 14.02 -5.11 -2.45
C ILE A 130 14.13 -3.95 -3.43
N LEU A 131 14.23 -2.71 -2.95
CA LEU A 131 14.35 -1.53 -3.80
C LEU A 131 15.66 -1.46 -4.60
N GLN A 132 16.69 -2.18 -4.19
CA GLN A 132 17.96 -2.24 -4.92
C GLN A 132 17.93 -3.25 -6.07
N VAL A 133 17.15 -4.32 -5.95
CA VAL A 133 17.20 -5.46 -6.88
C VAL A 133 15.92 -5.71 -7.66
N GLU A 134 14.77 -5.17 -7.21
CA GLU A 134 13.49 -5.29 -7.92
C GLU A 134 13.15 -3.99 -8.66
N ASP A 135 12.66 -4.12 -9.90
CA ASP A 135 12.14 -2.98 -10.66
C ASP A 135 10.64 -2.76 -10.39
N LEU A 136 10.34 -2.05 -9.29
CA LEU A 136 8.95 -1.80 -8.88
C LEU A 136 8.47 -0.42 -9.39
N PRO A 137 7.53 -0.37 -10.36
CA PRO A 137 7.16 0.87 -11.05
C PRO A 137 6.60 1.96 -10.11
N TRP A 138 5.89 1.60 -9.04
CA TRP A 138 5.28 2.57 -8.13
C TRP A 138 6.24 3.07 -7.04
N ASN A 139 7.42 2.46 -6.91
CA ASN A 139 8.49 2.97 -6.03
C ASN A 139 9.34 4.05 -6.72
N LYS A 140 9.30 4.16 -8.06
CA LYS A 140 10.01 5.20 -8.81
C LYS A 140 9.46 6.59 -8.48
N ARG A 141 10.34 7.58 -8.39
CA ARG A 141 9.95 9.00 -8.28
C ARG A 141 9.11 9.38 -9.50
N ASN A 142 8.01 10.11 -9.29
CA ASN A 142 7.05 10.50 -10.33
C ASN A 142 6.37 9.32 -11.05
N ALA A 143 6.09 8.21 -10.36
CA ALA A 143 5.19 7.19 -10.89
C ALA A 143 3.92 7.88 -11.42
N LYS A 144 3.77 7.87 -12.76
CA LYS A 144 2.73 8.66 -13.44
C LYS A 144 1.38 8.03 -13.11
N VAL A 145 0.49 8.86 -12.57
CA VAL A 145 -0.94 8.56 -12.45
C VAL A 145 -1.62 9.34 -13.56
N ASP A 146 -2.45 8.69 -14.37
CA ASP A 146 -3.34 9.45 -15.26
C ASP A 146 -4.54 9.96 -14.43
N VAL A 147 -4.39 11.19 -13.92
CA VAL A 147 -5.41 11.83 -13.08
C VAL A 147 -6.61 12.38 -13.88
N SER A 148 -6.66 12.20 -15.20
CA SER A 148 -7.72 12.77 -16.05
C SER A 148 -9.14 12.27 -15.71
N GLY A 149 -9.28 11.19 -14.92
CA GLY A 149 -10.56 10.63 -14.46
C GLY A 149 -10.69 10.40 -12.94
N VAL A 150 -9.70 10.79 -12.14
CA VAL A 150 -9.70 10.61 -10.68
C VAL A 150 -9.65 11.98 -10.02
N ARG A 151 -10.83 12.56 -9.75
CA ARG A 151 -10.93 13.84 -9.05
C ARG A 151 -10.68 13.63 -7.56
N ARG A 152 -9.54 14.10 -7.06
CA ARG A 152 -9.45 14.66 -5.71
C ARG A 152 -9.65 16.16 -5.79
N VAL A 153 -10.40 16.72 -4.84
CA VAL A 153 -10.57 18.18 -4.75
C VAL A 153 -9.25 18.88 -4.34
N SER A 154 -8.32 18.15 -3.73
CA SER A 154 -7.00 18.66 -3.30
C SER A 154 -5.97 18.85 -4.41
N ASP A 155 -6.18 18.25 -5.60
CA ASP A 155 -5.17 18.25 -6.67
C ASP A 155 -5.14 19.57 -7.49
N PHE A 156 -5.99 20.53 -7.14
CA PHE A 156 -6.04 21.84 -7.80
C PHE A 156 -4.85 22.76 -7.47
N ASP A 157 -4.10 22.51 -6.39
CA ASP A 157 -3.11 23.46 -5.90
C ASP A 157 -1.65 23.14 -6.29
N PHE A 158 -1.38 22.05 -7.03
CA PHE A 158 -0.02 21.78 -7.55
C PHE A 158 0.26 22.36 -8.94
N LEU A 159 -0.76 22.91 -9.62
CA LEU A 159 -0.63 23.51 -10.96
C LEU A 159 -0.84 25.03 -10.99
N ILE A 160 -0.98 25.67 -9.83
CA ILE A 160 -1.07 27.14 -9.73
C ILE A 160 -0.19 27.59 -8.56
N GLY A 161 1.14 27.58 -8.74
CA GLY A 161 2.06 27.90 -7.65
C GLY A 161 3.55 27.96 -7.96
N ALA A 162 3.94 28.64 -9.05
CA ALA A 162 5.19 29.43 -9.16
C ALA A 162 5.13 30.29 -10.43
#